data_AF-A0A6N2KNP4-F1
#
_entry.id   AF-A0A6N2KNP4-F1
#
_cell.length_a   1.000
_cell.length_b   1.000
_cell.length_c   1.000
_cell.angle_alpha   90.00
_cell.angle_beta   90.00
_cell.angle_gamma   90.00
#
_symmetry.space_group_name_H-M   'P 1'
#
loop_
_entity.id
_entity.type
_entity.pdbx_description
1 polymer ?
#
loop_
_entity_poly.entity_id
_entity_poly.type
_entity_poly.pdbx_seq_one_letter_code
_entity_poly.pdbx_strand_id
1 'polypeptide(L)'
;MAVFPLLLLILMVPSSSNAQWPPSPGYWPSSRFRSMTFYQGYRNLWGYSHQRAEQNALTIWQDSTSGSGFKSVKPFRSRYFGASIKLQPGYTAGYSSLIDKSIYKNGVFIFVINQRQLSNSEAHPGYHDEVDIKFLGTTFGKPYTLQTNVYIRGSGDGRIIGREMGLTY
;
A
#
# COMPACT_ATOMS: atom_id res chain seq x y z
N MET A 1 55.72 -20.35 16.71
CA MET A 1 54.45 -21.10 16.75
C MET A 1 53.35 -20.12 17.15
N ALA A 2 52.41 -19.92 16.23
CA ALA A 2 51.08 -19.32 16.32
C ALA A 2 50.78 -18.18 17.33
N VAL A 3 50.49 -17.03 16.74
CA VAL A 3 49.72 -15.89 17.24
C VAL A 3 48.31 -16.32 17.63
N PHE A 4 47.89 -16.18 18.89
CA PHE A 4 46.48 -16.03 19.33
C PHE A 4 46.51 -15.57 20.80
N PRO A 5 45.91 -14.41 21.14
CA PRO A 5 44.46 -14.36 21.19
C PRO A 5 43.91 -13.01 20.71
N LEU A 6 43.60 -12.90 19.41
CA LEU A 6 42.72 -11.84 18.91
C LEU A 6 41.24 -12.30 18.88
N LEU A 7 40.90 -13.43 19.51
CA LEU A 7 39.55 -14.00 19.46
C LEU A 7 38.61 -13.48 20.56
N LEU A 8 39.13 -12.84 21.61
CA LEU A 8 38.30 -12.42 22.75
C LEU A 8 37.67 -11.02 22.58
N LEU A 9 38.06 -10.25 21.56
CA LEU A 9 37.62 -8.86 21.36
C LEU A 9 36.38 -8.71 20.43
N ILE A 10 35.69 -9.81 20.10
CA ILE A 10 34.50 -9.78 19.21
C ILE A 10 33.18 -9.87 20.01
N LEU A 11 33.22 -10.17 21.31
CA LEU A 11 32.02 -10.42 22.12
C LEU A 11 31.43 -9.19 22.84
N MET A 12 31.99 -7.99 22.65
CA MET A 12 31.56 -6.76 23.34
C MET A 12 31.28 -5.64 22.35
N VAL A 13 30.54 -5.93 21.27
CA VAL A 13 29.81 -4.87 20.57
C VAL A 13 28.45 -4.75 21.25
N PRO A 14 28.17 -3.70 22.04
CA PRO A 14 26.80 -3.46 22.46
C PRO A 14 25.98 -3.27 21.19
N SER A 15 25.05 -4.19 20.95
CA SER A 15 24.06 -4.06 19.89
C SER A 15 23.07 -2.98 20.31
N SER A 16 23.51 -1.73 20.32
CA SER A 16 22.65 -0.56 20.50
C SER A 16 22.00 -0.23 19.16
N SER A 17 21.28 -1.18 18.59
CA SER A 17 20.16 -0.88 17.70
C SER A 17 18.91 -1.07 18.54
N ASN A 18 18.33 0.03 19.03
CA ASN A 18 16.95 0.06 19.53
C ASN A 18 15.97 -0.17 18.36
N ALA A 19 16.12 -1.29 17.65
CA ALA A 19 15.16 -1.75 16.68
C ALA A 19 14.15 -2.60 17.44
N GLN A 20 13.23 -1.94 18.14
CA GLN A 20 12.08 -2.57 18.78
C GLN A 20 11.12 -3.04 17.68
N TRP A 21 11.49 -4.13 17.00
CA TRP A 21 10.61 -4.79 16.05
C TRP A 21 9.41 -5.41 16.79
N PRO A 22 8.23 -5.49 16.15
CA PRO A 22 7.12 -6.23 16.73
C PRO A 22 7.56 -7.69 16.97
N PRO A 23 7.05 -8.35 18.03
CA PRO A 23 7.33 -9.76 18.25
C PRO A 23 6.87 -10.58 17.05
N SER A 24 7.54 -11.72 16.83
CA SER A 24 7.16 -12.64 15.76
C SER A 24 5.68 -13.04 15.89
N PRO A 25 4.88 -12.99 14.82
CA PRO A 25 3.48 -13.40 14.86
C PRO A 25 3.29 -14.92 15.01
N GLY A 26 4.36 -15.72 14.92
CA GLY A 26 4.31 -17.19 15.00
C GLY A 26 3.74 -17.89 13.76
N TYR A 27 3.05 -17.16 12.88
CA TYR A 27 2.51 -17.65 11.62
C TYR A 27 2.60 -16.57 10.54
N TRP A 28 2.97 -16.96 9.32
CA TRP A 28 3.18 -16.05 8.19
C TRP A 28 2.23 -16.40 7.03
N PRO A 29 1.02 -15.81 6.95
CA PRO A 29 0.05 -16.14 5.92
C PRO A 29 0.61 -16.01 4.49
N SER A 30 1.43 -14.98 4.24
CA SER A 30 2.07 -14.73 2.94
C SER A 30 2.90 -15.90 2.43
N SER A 31 3.54 -16.67 3.32
CA SER A 31 4.34 -17.86 2.96
C SER A 31 3.50 -19.03 2.43
N ARG A 32 2.18 -19.03 2.66
CA ARG A 32 1.27 -20.09 2.21
C ARG A 32 0.70 -19.85 0.81
N PHE A 33 0.92 -18.67 0.24
CA PHE A 33 0.40 -18.29 -1.06
C PHE A 33 1.56 -18.01 -2.02
N ARG A 34 1.48 -18.55 -3.24
CA ARG A 34 2.45 -18.25 -4.30
C ARG A 34 2.18 -16.86 -4.86
N SER A 35 3.24 -16.08 -5.08
CA SER A 35 3.17 -14.86 -5.87
C SER A 35 2.73 -15.17 -7.29
N MET A 36 2.03 -14.22 -7.91
CA MET A 36 1.53 -14.32 -9.27
C MET A 36 1.96 -13.11 -10.09
N THR A 37 2.00 -13.25 -11.42
CA THR A 37 2.29 -12.11 -12.29
C THR A 37 1.08 -11.18 -12.35
N PHE A 38 1.31 -9.89 -12.60
CA PHE A 38 0.25 -8.88 -12.54
C PHE A 38 -0.96 -9.22 -13.42
N TYR A 39 -0.72 -9.48 -14.71
CA TYR A 39 -1.80 -9.71 -15.69
C TYR A 39 -2.53 -11.06 -15.53
N GLN A 40 -2.06 -11.96 -14.66
CA GLN A 40 -2.82 -13.16 -14.32
C GLN A 40 -4.02 -12.86 -13.41
N GLY A 41 -3.94 -11.79 -12.60
CA GLY A 41 -4.94 -11.49 -11.57
C GLY A 41 -5.60 -10.12 -11.72
N TYR A 42 -4.96 -9.22 -12.47
CA TYR A 42 -5.34 -7.82 -12.56
C TYR A 42 -5.26 -7.31 -14.00
N ARG A 43 -5.96 -6.21 -14.25
CA ARG A 43 -5.91 -5.44 -15.48
C ARG A 43 -5.83 -3.96 -15.14
N ASN A 44 -5.26 -3.16 -16.05
CA ASN A 44 -5.37 -1.71 -15.92
C ASN A 44 -6.85 -1.30 -15.93
N LEU A 45 -7.20 -0.32 -15.10
CA LEU A 45 -8.53 0.26 -15.03
C LEU A 45 -8.56 1.63 -15.71
N TRP A 46 -7.53 2.45 -15.47
CA TRP A 46 -7.35 3.77 -16.06
C TRP A 46 -5.87 4.17 -16.02
N GLY A 47 -5.49 5.18 -16.80
CA GLY A 47 -4.11 5.68 -16.83
C GLY A 47 -3.13 4.69 -17.44
N TYR A 48 -3.46 4.13 -18.62
CA TYR A 48 -2.64 3.13 -19.32
C TYR A 48 -1.22 3.61 -19.62
N SER A 49 -1.04 4.91 -19.91
CA SER A 49 0.28 5.52 -20.13
C SER A 49 1.12 5.61 -18.87
N HIS A 50 0.52 5.44 -17.69
CA HIS A 50 1.12 5.58 -16.36
C HIS A 50 1.26 4.25 -15.63
N GLN A 51 1.37 3.15 -16.39
CA GLN A 51 1.52 1.80 -15.87
C GLN A 51 2.56 1.02 -16.69
N ARG A 52 3.47 0.34 -16.00
CA ARG A 52 4.48 -0.54 -16.60
C ARG A 52 4.59 -1.81 -15.77
N ALA A 53 4.41 -2.96 -16.41
CA ALA A 53 4.54 -4.27 -15.76
C ALA A 53 5.77 -4.99 -16.32
N GLU A 54 6.72 -5.31 -15.46
CA GLU A 54 8.00 -5.93 -15.83
C GLU A 54 8.45 -6.92 -14.77
N GLN A 55 8.95 -8.09 -15.18
CA GLN A 55 9.60 -9.07 -14.29
C GLN A 55 8.82 -9.31 -12.97
N ASN A 56 7.50 -9.49 -13.07
CA ASN A 56 6.56 -9.71 -11.97
C ASN A 56 6.32 -8.50 -11.03
N ALA A 57 6.85 -7.34 -11.35
CA ALA A 57 6.56 -6.08 -10.67
C ALA A 57 5.60 -5.22 -11.50
N LEU A 58 4.80 -4.43 -10.79
CA LEU A 58 3.99 -3.36 -11.38
C LEU A 58 4.52 -2.02 -10.88
N THR A 59 4.80 -1.12 -11.82
CA THR A 59 5.04 0.29 -11.55
C THR A 59 3.85 1.08 -12.07
N ILE A 60 3.18 1.80 -11.19
CA ILE A 60 2.20 2.83 -11.54
C ILE A 60 2.74 4.16 -11.05
N TRP A 61 2.51 5.25 -11.77
CA TRP A 61 2.96 6.57 -11.32
C TRP A 61 1.89 7.64 -11.55
N GLN A 62 2.15 8.81 -10.99
CA GLN A 62 1.30 9.98 -11.16
C GLN A 62 2.17 11.21 -11.46
N ASP A 63 1.72 11.99 -12.42
CA ASP A 63 2.24 13.32 -12.70
C ASP A 63 1.09 14.32 -12.93
N SER A 64 1.40 15.49 -13.49
CA SER A 64 0.41 16.52 -13.78
C SER A 64 -0.61 16.15 -14.86
N THR A 65 -0.34 15.11 -15.65
CA THR A 65 -1.18 14.67 -16.77
C THR A 65 -2.17 13.61 -16.35
N SER A 66 -1.75 12.64 -15.53
CA SER A 66 -2.60 11.55 -15.06
C SER A 66 -1.96 10.82 -13.87
N GLY A 67 -2.78 10.06 -13.14
CA GLY A 67 -2.32 8.91 -12.35
C GLY A 67 -2.52 7.59 -13.11
N SER A 68 -2.52 6.49 -12.36
CA SER A 68 -2.92 5.18 -12.88
C SER A 68 -3.60 4.34 -11.81
N GLY A 69 -4.42 3.40 -12.25
CA GLY A 69 -5.05 2.42 -11.36
C GLY A 69 -5.36 1.12 -12.09
N PHE A 70 -5.47 0.06 -11.31
CA PHE A 70 -5.79 -1.28 -11.80
C PHE A 70 -6.92 -1.89 -10.98
N LYS A 71 -7.46 -3.00 -11.47
CA LYS A 71 -8.54 -3.76 -10.83
C LYS A 71 -8.36 -5.24 -11.06
N SER A 72 -8.86 -6.06 -10.14
CA SER A 72 -8.92 -7.51 -10.31
C SER A 72 -9.72 -7.91 -11.55
N VAL A 73 -9.32 -9.00 -12.19
CA VAL A 73 -10.04 -9.52 -13.37
C VAL A 73 -11.37 -10.19 -13.00
N LYS A 74 -11.54 -10.62 -11.75
CA LYS A 74 -12.73 -11.30 -11.25
C LYS A 74 -13.18 -10.69 -9.93
N PRO A 75 -14.49 -10.61 -9.67
CA PRO A 75 -14.99 -10.32 -8.33
C PRO A 75 -14.73 -11.51 -7.40
N PHE A 76 -14.75 -11.26 -6.10
CA PHE A 76 -14.53 -12.29 -5.08
C PHE A 76 -15.60 -12.19 -4.00
N ARG A 77 -16.00 -13.34 -3.46
CA ARG A 77 -16.81 -13.42 -2.23
C ARG A 77 -15.96 -13.38 -0.97
N SER A 78 -14.79 -14.02 -1.02
CA SER A 78 -13.82 -14.11 0.08
C SER A 78 -12.44 -14.49 -0.46
N ARG A 79 -11.37 -13.84 0.02
CA ARG A 79 -9.98 -14.22 -0.30
C ARG A 79 -8.97 -13.58 0.64
N TYR A 80 -7.75 -14.13 0.65
CA TYR A 80 -6.56 -13.40 1.08
C TYR A 80 -6.03 -12.56 -0.08
N PHE A 81 -5.89 -11.24 0.14
CA PHE A 81 -5.31 -10.30 -0.81
C PHE A 81 -4.00 -9.77 -0.24
N GLY A 82 -2.92 -9.88 -1.00
CA GLY A 82 -1.61 -9.41 -0.57
C GLY A 82 -0.77 -8.97 -1.75
N ALA A 83 0.09 -7.97 -1.50
CA ALA A 83 1.08 -7.48 -2.44
C ALA A 83 2.29 -6.96 -1.66
N SER A 84 3.48 -7.14 -2.22
CA SER A 84 4.68 -6.44 -1.76
C SER A 84 4.69 -5.05 -2.38
N ILE A 85 4.76 -4.00 -1.56
CA ILE A 85 4.63 -2.61 -2.00
C ILE A 85 5.87 -1.83 -1.56
N LYS A 86 6.40 -1.02 -2.47
CA LYS A 86 7.47 -0.05 -2.19
C LYS A 86 6.95 1.36 -2.50
N LEU A 87 7.09 2.26 -1.54
CA LEU A 87 6.64 3.66 -1.66
C LEU A 87 7.75 4.56 -2.22
N GLN A 88 7.33 5.71 -2.76
CA GLN A 88 8.26 6.73 -3.24
C GLN A 88 8.98 7.41 -2.05
N PRO A 89 10.29 7.64 -2.10
CA PRO A 89 10.98 8.42 -1.07
C PRO A 89 10.78 9.94 -1.26
N GLY A 90 11.00 10.71 -0.20
CA GLY A 90 11.05 12.17 -0.26
C GLY A 90 9.69 12.86 -0.06
N TYR A 91 9.53 14.05 -0.64
CA TYR A 91 8.30 14.81 -0.50
C TYR A 91 7.15 14.12 -1.22
N THR A 92 6.16 13.74 -0.43
CA THR A 92 4.90 13.21 -0.88
C THR A 92 3.62 13.78 -0.24
N ALA A 93 3.67 14.95 0.40
CA ALA A 93 2.48 15.51 1.06
C ALA A 93 1.45 16.05 0.06
N GLY A 94 0.16 15.89 0.39
CA GLY A 94 -0.96 16.45 -0.39
C GLY A 94 -2.12 15.50 -0.69
N TYR A 95 -2.08 14.25 -0.22
CA TYR A 95 -3.13 13.28 -0.53
C TYR A 95 -3.89 12.79 0.70
N SER A 96 -5.12 13.26 0.84
CA SER A 96 -6.12 12.68 1.73
C SER A 96 -7.39 12.40 0.93
N SER A 97 -7.81 11.15 0.96
CA SER A 97 -9.00 10.55 0.37
C SER A 97 -10.26 11.37 0.64
N LEU A 98 -10.84 12.01 -0.38
CA LEU A 98 -12.29 12.09 -0.65
C LEU A 98 -12.50 12.34 -2.16
N ILE A 99 -13.59 11.77 -2.67
CA ILE A 99 -14.03 11.64 -4.07
C ILE A 99 -13.71 12.84 -4.99
N ASP A 100 -13.23 12.48 -6.20
CA ASP A 100 -13.09 13.25 -7.44
C ASP A 100 -12.90 14.78 -7.32
N LYS A 101 -11.66 15.23 -7.52
CA LYS A 101 -11.45 16.51 -8.19
C LYS A 101 -10.41 16.31 -9.27
N SER A 102 -10.87 16.20 -10.52
CA SER A 102 -10.15 16.55 -11.76
C SER A 102 -8.83 17.30 -11.48
N ILE A 103 -7.71 16.64 -11.74
CA ILE A 103 -6.40 17.29 -11.95
C ILE A 103 -5.85 18.02 -10.70
N TYR A 104 -5.04 17.36 -9.88
CA TYR A 104 -4.15 18.06 -8.95
C TYR A 104 -2.69 17.78 -9.29
N LYS A 105 -2.13 18.78 -9.97
CA LYS A 105 -0.72 18.97 -10.29
C LYS A 105 0.16 18.88 -9.04
N ASN A 106 1.33 18.30 -9.27
CA ASN A 106 2.54 18.32 -8.44
C ASN A 106 2.69 17.19 -7.44
N GLY A 107 2.95 16.02 -8.02
CA GLY A 107 3.63 14.91 -7.39
C GLY A 107 2.73 14.16 -6.44
N VAL A 108 2.80 12.83 -6.52
CA VAL A 108 2.82 11.88 -5.39
C VAL A 108 2.16 10.59 -5.77
N PHE A 109 2.91 9.51 -5.56
CA PHE A 109 2.42 8.15 -5.64
C PHE A 109 1.54 7.84 -4.42
N ILE A 110 0.30 7.46 -4.68
CA ILE A 110 -0.49 6.72 -3.72
C ILE A 110 -0.83 5.39 -4.35
N PHE A 111 -0.16 4.35 -3.87
CA PHE A 111 -0.78 3.03 -3.93
C PHE A 111 -1.90 3.07 -2.91
N VAL A 112 -3.09 3.44 -3.37
CA VAL A 112 -4.27 3.13 -2.61
C VAL A 112 -4.79 1.81 -3.13
N ILE A 113 -5.02 0.88 -2.22
CA ILE A 113 -6.15 -0.02 -2.41
C ILE A 113 -7.39 0.86 -2.11
N ASN A 114 -7.72 1.85 -2.97
CA ASN A 114 -8.93 2.70 -2.82
C ASN A 114 -10.00 2.13 -3.72
N GLN A 115 -11.24 2.19 -3.24
CA GLN A 115 -12.52 2.34 -3.96
C GLN A 115 -12.90 1.33 -5.03
N ARG A 116 -11.99 0.50 -5.56
CA ARG A 116 -12.28 -0.35 -6.74
C ARG A 116 -11.59 -1.70 -6.80
N GLN A 117 -10.63 -1.98 -5.89
CA GLN A 117 -9.97 -3.29 -5.78
C GLN A 117 -10.73 -4.22 -4.82
N LEU A 118 -11.05 -3.69 -3.64
CA LEU A 118 -11.81 -4.31 -2.56
C LEU A 118 -13.10 -3.54 -2.31
N SER A 119 -13.76 -3.13 -3.39
CA SER A 119 -15.02 -2.39 -3.33
C SER A 119 -15.95 -2.86 -4.44
N ASN A 120 -17.24 -2.76 -4.17
CA ASN A 120 -18.32 -3.04 -5.11
C ASN A 120 -18.99 -1.74 -5.62
N SER A 121 -18.33 -0.58 -5.52
CA SER A 121 -18.81 0.75 -5.97
C SER A 121 -19.27 0.81 -7.43
N GLU A 122 -18.58 0.13 -8.35
CA GLU A 122 -19.03 0.04 -9.76
C GLU A 122 -20.36 -0.71 -9.92
N ALA A 123 -20.66 -1.67 -9.03
CA ALA A 123 -21.90 -2.45 -9.05
C ALA A 123 -23.00 -1.81 -8.20
N HIS A 124 -22.64 -1.09 -7.13
CA HIS A 124 -23.56 -0.44 -6.19
C HIS A 124 -23.17 1.03 -5.94
N PRO A 125 -23.28 1.92 -6.94
CA PRO A 125 -22.91 3.32 -6.78
C PRO A 125 -23.70 4.00 -5.65
N GLY A 126 -23.01 4.62 -4.69
CA GLY A 126 -23.63 5.30 -3.55
C GLY A 126 -24.12 4.38 -2.43
N TYR A 127 -23.97 3.06 -2.59
CA TYR A 127 -24.43 2.06 -1.61
C TYR A 127 -23.45 0.88 -1.50
N HIS A 128 -22.15 1.16 -1.66
CA HIS A 128 -21.13 0.12 -1.73
C HIS A 128 -20.52 -0.23 -0.38
N ASP A 129 -19.86 -1.38 -0.36
CA ASP A 129 -18.96 -1.82 0.67
C ASP A 129 -17.52 -1.68 0.18
N GLU A 130 -16.60 -1.31 1.07
CA GLU A 130 -15.20 -1.09 0.73
C GLU A 130 -14.27 -1.34 1.91
N VAL A 131 -13.14 -1.96 1.62
CA VAL A 131 -12.03 -2.12 2.58
C VAL A 131 -10.80 -1.44 2.01
N ASP A 132 -10.27 -0.49 2.77
CA ASP A 132 -9.19 0.38 2.35
C ASP A 132 -7.87 0.09 3.04
N ILE A 133 -6.80 0.19 2.27
CA ILE A 133 -5.43 0.34 2.75
C ILE A 133 -4.82 1.52 2.00
N LYS A 134 -4.53 2.61 2.71
CA LYS A 134 -4.02 3.87 2.16
C LYS A 134 -2.68 4.23 2.80
N PHE A 135 -1.68 4.50 1.98
CA PHE A 135 -0.46 5.14 2.44
C PHE A 135 -0.60 6.64 2.25
N LEU A 136 -0.71 7.39 3.35
CA LEU A 136 -0.85 8.84 3.31
C LEU A 136 0.52 9.46 3.11
N GLY A 137 0.62 10.29 2.08
CA GLY A 137 1.85 10.98 1.71
C GLY A 137 2.40 11.87 2.81
N THR A 138 3.71 12.06 2.80
CA THR A 138 4.49 12.68 3.89
C THR A 138 5.44 13.76 3.38
N THR A 139 6.00 14.61 4.23
CA THR A 139 7.06 15.55 3.84
C THR A 139 8.45 14.95 4.08
N PHE A 140 9.50 15.60 3.60
CA PHE A 140 10.87 15.20 3.92
C PHE A 140 11.08 15.01 5.42
N GLY A 141 11.78 13.93 5.79
CA GLY A 141 12.10 13.59 7.17
C GLY A 141 10.92 13.14 8.02
N LYS A 142 9.70 13.07 7.48
CA LYS A 142 8.52 12.61 8.21
C LYS A 142 8.12 11.18 7.79
N PRO A 143 7.68 10.35 8.74
CA PRO A 143 7.20 8.99 8.47
C PRO A 143 5.94 8.96 7.59
N TYR A 144 5.74 7.87 6.86
CA TYR A 144 4.46 7.61 6.21
C TYR A 144 3.40 7.24 7.26
N THR A 145 2.13 7.54 6.96
CA THR A 145 1.01 7.00 7.75
C THR A 145 0.27 5.95 6.94
N LEU A 146 0.14 4.76 7.50
CA LEU A 146 -0.75 3.72 6.99
C LEU A 146 -2.13 3.92 7.60
N GLN A 147 -3.15 4.11 6.77
CA GLN A 147 -4.54 4.19 7.17
C GLN A 147 -5.31 2.98 6.64
N THR A 148 -6.05 2.31 7.52
CA THR A 148 -7.06 1.32 7.15
C THR A 148 -8.46 1.89 7.35
N ASN A 149 -9.42 1.50 6.52
CA ASN A 149 -10.82 1.91 6.69
C ASN A 149 -11.80 0.83 6.20
N VAL A 150 -13.05 0.91 6.66
CA VAL A 150 -14.14 0.05 6.20
C VAL A 150 -15.41 0.88 6.00
N TYR A 151 -15.93 0.85 4.78
CA TYR A 151 -17.25 1.39 4.43
C TYR A 151 -18.23 0.25 4.19
N ILE A 152 -19.47 0.44 4.64
CA ILE A 152 -20.53 -0.55 4.54
C ILE A 152 -21.79 0.17 4.06
N ARG A 153 -22.46 -0.37 3.03
CA ARG A 153 -23.75 0.13 2.52
C ARG A 153 -23.77 1.64 2.28
N GLY A 154 -22.78 2.12 1.54
CA GLY A 154 -22.67 3.53 1.15
C GLY A 154 -22.19 4.46 2.27
N SER A 155 -21.66 3.93 3.37
CA SER A 155 -21.13 4.80 4.44
C SER A 155 -19.89 5.60 4.02
N GLY A 156 -19.33 5.33 2.84
CA GLY A 156 -18.28 6.12 2.19
C GLY A 156 -18.81 7.16 1.19
N ASP A 157 -20.12 7.22 0.96
CA ASP A 157 -20.77 8.11 0.00
C ASP A 157 -21.72 9.10 0.71
N GLY A 158 -21.88 10.30 0.13
CA GLY A 158 -22.74 11.34 0.70
C GLY A 158 -22.25 11.80 2.08
N ARG A 159 -22.97 11.43 3.14
CA ARG A 159 -22.50 11.67 4.53
C ARG A 159 -21.55 10.54 4.94
N ILE A 160 -20.27 10.83 4.87
CA ILE A 160 -19.21 9.88 5.21
C ILE A 160 -19.25 9.52 6.70
N ILE A 161 -19.25 8.22 6.98
CA ILE A 161 -19.07 7.62 8.30
C ILE A 161 -17.81 6.76 8.24
N GLY A 162 -16.69 7.38 8.58
CA GLY A 162 -15.36 6.77 8.60
C GLY A 162 -15.17 5.80 9.77
N ARG A 163 -14.36 4.76 9.53
CA ARG A 163 -13.89 3.77 10.51
C ARG A 163 -12.37 3.67 10.41
N GLU A 164 -11.71 4.82 10.35
CA GLU A 164 -10.28 4.91 10.13
C GLU A 164 -9.47 4.44 11.35
N MET A 165 -8.42 3.67 11.08
CA MET A 165 -7.33 3.45 12.02
C MET A 165 -6.02 3.82 11.33
N GLY A 166 -5.24 4.69 11.99
CA GLY A 166 -3.95 5.19 11.50
C GLY A 166 -2.78 4.61 12.28
N LEU A 167 -1.72 4.23 11.59
CA LEU A 167 -0.44 3.81 12.15
C LEU A 167 0.68 4.57 11.43
N THR A 168 1.48 5.32 12.18
CA THR A 168 2.62 6.10 11.66
C THR A 168 3.91 5.39 12.02
N TYR A 169 4.80 5.19 11.04
CA TYR A 169 6.07 4.47 11.19
C TYR A 169 7.26 5.30 10.75
#